data_AF-A0A2G4R8B2-F1
#
_entry.id   AF-A0A2G4R8B2-F1
#
_cell.length_a   1.000
_cell.length_b   1.000
_cell.length_c   1.000
_cell.angle_alpha   90.00
_cell.angle_beta   90.00
_cell.angle_gamma   90.00
#
_symmetry.space_group_name_H-M   'P 1'
#
loop_
_entity.id
_entity.type
_entity.pdbx_description
1 polymer ?
#
loop_
_entity_poly.entity_id
_entity_poly.type
_entity_poly.pdbx_seq_one_letter_code
_entity_poly.pdbx_strand_id
1 'polypeptide(L)'
;MNIIILALKPDLEATLSIIISLLPLNENGRIVCITSGESDYEILDTNCSIDHVHSRSVTAGTACATLLMNDWILQNPGELLIVDAEDFEECSIIEALKVFRKAASRPHHEEDQGLKIKGGIIYSSISNEMYTDKERLYFSNGKCIVGEVSSKIISKYFVAGVYWFNSGEEAICHIKQIVRKGASEFGEFKIGAAFNEIILSMDGVLGVRAQANMRGPSFDGLSPAYSVSSR
;
A
#
# COMPACT_ATOMS: atom_id res chain seq x y z
N MET A 1 4.41 -8.94 15.54
CA MET A 1 3.49 -7.80 15.35
C MET A 1 2.51 -8.20 14.26
N ASN A 2 1.21 -8.05 14.47
CA ASN A 2 0.22 -8.59 13.54
C ASN A 2 0.04 -7.65 12.36
N ILE A 3 0.25 -8.14 11.13
CA ILE A 3 -0.01 -7.42 9.89
C ILE A 3 -1.14 -8.15 9.16
N ILE A 4 -2.18 -7.40 8.82
CA ILE A 4 -3.25 -7.86 7.95
C ILE A 4 -2.81 -7.61 6.51
N ILE A 5 -2.94 -8.62 5.67
CA ILE A 5 -2.57 -8.52 4.26
C ILE A 5 -3.82 -8.78 3.43
N LEU A 6 -4.21 -7.79 2.62
CA LEU A 6 -5.30 -7.92 1.65
C LEU A 6 -4.71 -7.87 0.24
N ALA A 7 -4.89 -8.94 -0.53
CA ALA A 7 -4.59 -8.96 -1.96
C ALA A 7 -5.89 -8.75 -2.76
N LEU A 8 -5.94 -7.72 -3.61
CA LEU A 8 -7.12 -7.32 -4.36
C LEU A 8 -6.95 -7.62 -5.85
N LYS A 9 -8.02 -8.11 -6.51
CA LYS A 9 -8.11 -8.36 -7.96
C LYS A 9 -6.88 -9.05 -8.59
N PRO A 10 -6.23 -10.01 -7.94
CA PRO A 10 -4.91 -10.39 -8.42
C PRO A 10 -5.08 -11.33 -9.63
N ASP A 11 -4.40 -11.03 -10.75
CA ASP A 11 -4.21 -12.01 -11.82
C ASP A 11 -3.38 -13.17 -11.27
N LEU A 12 -3.69 -14.40 -11.69
CA LEU A 12 -3.29 -15.63 -11.02
C LEU A 12 -1.77 -15.74 -10.79
N GLU A 13 -0.96 -15.44 -11.80
CA GLU A 13 0.51 -15.56 -11.69
C GLU A 13 1.12 -14.44 -10.83
N ALA A 14 0.63 -13.22 -10.97
CA ALA A 14 1.05 -12.08 -10.13
C ALA A 14 0.67 -12.30 -8.66
N THR A 15 -0.51 -12.89 -8.42
CA THR A 15 -1.04 -13.23 -7.08
C THR A 15 -0.05 -14.08 -6.29
N LEU A 16 0.41 -15.18 -6.89
CA LEU A 16 1.25 -16.15 -6.21
C LEU A 16 2.62 -15.56 -5.88
N SER A 17 3.22 -14.83 -6.82
CA SER A 17 4.51 -14.15 -6.59
C SER A 17 4.42 -13.14 -5.44
N ILE A 18 3.35 -12.34 -5.42
CA ILE A 18 3.05 -11.39 -4.33
C ILE A 18 2.88 -12.13 -3.01
N ILE A 19 1.99 -13.13 -2.94
CA ILE A 19 1.71 -13.87 -1.72
C ILE A 19 2.96 -14.54 -1.17
N ILE A 20 3.76 -15.20 -2.02
CA ILE A 20 5.03 -15.82 -1.64
C ILE A 20 6.00 -14.79 -1.05
N SER A 21 6.11 -13.61 -1.67
CA SER A 21 6.95 -12.52 -1.16
C SER A 21 6.50 -12.00 0.21
N LEU A 22 5.22 -12.20 0.54
CA LEU A 22 4.58 -11.75 1.78
C LEU A 22 4.60 -12.81 2.89
N LEU A 23 4.76 -14.10 2.56
CA LEU A 23 4.80 -15.19 3.56
C LEU A 23 5.80 -14.94 4.71
N PRO A 24 7.03 -14.44 4.49
CA PRO A 24 7.98 -14.17 5.58
C PRO A 24 7.51 -13.07 6.55
N LEU A 25 6.56 -12.22 6.13
CA LEU A 25 6.01 -11.17 6.97
C LEU A 25 4.94 -11.71 7.93
N ASN A 26 4.42 -12.90 7.66
CA ASN A 26 3.24 -13.42 8.32
C ASN A 26 3.27 -14.95 8.51
N GLU A 27 4.39 -15.47 9.02
CA GLU A 27 4.62 -16.92 9.22
C GLU A 27 3.52 -17.63 10.03
N ASN A 28 2.72 -16.90 10.82
CA ASN A 28 1.55 -17.41 11.55
C ASN A 28 0.29 -16.54 11.38
N GLY A 29 0.26 -15.63 10.42
CA GLY A 29 -0.90 -14.76 10.23
C GLY A 29 -1.73 -15.15 9.03
N ARG A 30 -2.55 -14.20 8.58
CA ARG A 30 -3.59 -14.41 7.59
C ARG A 30 -3.40 -13.48 6.40
N ILE A 31 -3.45 -14.05 5.21
CA ILE A 31 -3.53 -13.31 3.94
C ILE A 31 -4.95 -13.50 3.42
N VAL A 32 -5.63 -12.41 3.08
CA VAL A 32 -6.98 -12.46 2.55
C VAL A 32 -6.95 -12.02 1.09
N CYS A 33 -7.38 -12.91 0.21
CA CYS A 33 -7.50 -12.65 -1.22
C CYS A 33 -8.95 -12.30 -1.55
N ILE A 34 -9.17 -11.13 -2.17
CA ILE A 34 -10.49 -10.68 -2.59
C ILE A 34 -10.56 -10.72 -4.12
N THR A 35 -11.38 -11.62 -4.65
CA THR A 35 -11.57 -11.81 -6.09
C THR A 35 -13.02 -11.50 -6.51
N SER A 36 -13.18 -11.17 -7.79
CA SER A 36 -14.50 -11.10 -8.44
C SER A 36 -14.63 -12.28 -9.40
N GLY A 37 -15.63 -13.14 -9.20
CA GLY A 37 -15.86 -14.35 -10.00
C GLY A 37 -15.45 -15.64 -9.30
N GLU A 38 -15.70 -16.78 -9.94
CA GLU A 38 -15.23 -18.08 -9.45
C GLU A 38 -13.72 -18.19 -9.71
N SER A 39 -12.96 -18.35 -8.65
CA SER A 39 -11.53 -18.64 -8.73
C SER A 39 -11.21 -19.54 -7.55
N ASP A 40 -10.97 -20.81 -7.85
CA ASP A 40 -10.61 -21.83 -6.88
C ASP A 40 -9.09 -21.99 -6.93
N TYR A 41 -8.40 -21.44 -5.94
CA TYR A 41 -6.97 -21.64 -5.77
C TYR A 41 -6.70 -22.26 -4.41
N GLU A 42 -5.91 -23.33 -4.42
CA GLU A 42 -5.32 -23.88 -3.20
C GLU A 42 -3.82 -23.56 -3.27
N ILE A 43 -3.36 -22.65 -2.41
CA ILE A 43 -1.92 -22.52 -2.16
C ILE A 43 -1.55 -23.66 -1.21
N LEU A 44 -1.12 -24.76 -1.79
CA LEU A 44 -0.65 -25.93 -1.05
C LEU A 44 0.74 -25.63 -0.48
N ASP A 45 0.93 -25.90 0.82
CA ASP A 45 2.22 -25.87 1.53
C ASP A 45 2.70 -24.49 2.04
N THR A 46 1.88 -23.81 2.85
CA THR A 46 2.35 -22.67 3.67
C THR A 46 1.82 -22.77 5.11
N ASN A 47 2.58 -22.26 6.09
CA ASN A 47 2.10 -22.10 7.47
C ASN A 47 1.14 -20.91 7.65
N CYS A 48 0.85 -20.17 6.57
CA CYS A 48 -0.04 -19.02 6.57
C CYS A 48 -1.47 -19.45 6.20
N SER A 49 -2.47 -18.93 6.91
CA SER A 49 -3.86 -19.12 6.52
C SER A 49 -4.19 -18.15 5.39
N ILE A 50 -4.60 -18.68 4.25
CA ILE A 50 -5.07 -17.88 3.11
C ILE A 50 -6.59 -18.01 3.04
N ASP A 51 -7.28 -16.89 3.22
CA ASP A 51 -8.73 -16.82 3.02
C ASP A 51 -9.06 -16.28 1.66
N HIS A 52 -10.09 -16.85 1.04
CA HIS A 52 -10.68 -16.33 -0.17
C HIS A 52 -12.03 -15.69 0.13
N VAL A 53 -12.19 -14.44 -0.28
CA VAL A 53 -13.44 -13.71 -0.15
C VAL A 53 -13.96 -13.37 -1.54
N HIS A 54 -15.00 -14.09 -1.94
CA HIS A 54 -15.64 -13.92 -3.23
C HIS A 54 -16.72 -12.84 -3.14
N SER A 55 -16.56 -11.78 -3.92
CA SER A 55 -17.62 -10.80 -4.12
C SER A 55 -18.66 -11.36 -5.11
N ARG A 56 -19.95 -11.30 -4.76
CA ARG A 56 -21.04 -11.73 -5.65
C ARG A 56 -21.20 -10.86 -6.89
N SER A 57 -20.61 -9.66 -6.87
CA SER A 57 -20.64 -8.66 -7.93
C SER A 57 -19.34 -7.86 -7.90
N VAL A 58 -18.98 -7.28 -9.04
CA VAL A 58 -17.86 -6.33 -9.12
C VAL A 58 -18.08 -5.18 -8.12
N THR A 59 -17.08 -4.91 -7.28
CA THR A 59 -17.13 -3.79 -6.33
C THR A 59 -16.88 -2.47 -7.06
N ALA A 60 -17.34 -1.35 -6.52
CA ALA A 60 -17.13 -0.01 -7.07
C ALA A 60 -15.69 0.50 -6.84
N GLY A 61 -14.67 -0.33 -7.08
CA GLY A 61 -13.26 -0.02 -6.84
C GLY A 61 -12.64 -0.77 -5.66
N THR A 62 -11.34 -0.55 -5.47
CA THR A 62 -10.48 -1.29 -4.52
C THR A 62 -10.71 -0.88 -3.08
N ALA A 63 -11.06 0.38 -2.83
CA ALA A 63 -11.53 0.82 -1.52
C ALA A 63 -12.81 0.10 -1.08
N CYS A 64 -13.77 -0.07 -1.98
CA CYS A 64 -14.99 -0.83 -1.70
C CYS A 64 -14.71 -2.32 -1.49
N ALA A 65 -13.76 -2.90 -2.23
CA ALA A 65 -13.33 -4.28 -2.01
C ALA A 65 -12.73 -4.47 -0.61
N THR A 66 -11.88 -3.56 -0.16
CA THR A 66 -11.34 -3.59 1.22
C THR A 66 -12.44 -3.52 2.29
N LEU A 67 -13.51 -2.75 2.05
CA LEU A 67 -14.63 -2.66 3.01
C LEU A 67 -15.41 -3.96 3.19
N LEU A 68 -15.28 -4.94 2.30
CA LEU A 68 -15.83 -6.29 2.52
C LEU A 68 -15.21 -6.95 3.75
N MET A 69 -13.99 -6.55 4.13
CA MET A 69 -13.27 -7.06 5.30
C MET A 69 -13.40 -6.18 6.54
N ASN A 70 -14.30 -5.18 6.52
CA ASN A 70 -14.46 -4.21 7.60
C ASN A 70 -14.53 -4.85 8.99
N ASP A 71 -15.46 -5.77 9.20
CA ASP A 71 -15.73 -6.31 10.54
C ASP A 71 -14.54 -7.12 11.05
N TRP A 72 -13.90 -7.89 10.16
CA TRP A 72 -12.73 -8.67 10.51
C TRP A 72 -11.52 -7.80 10.83
N ILE A 73 -11.26 -6.75 10.05
CA ILE A 73 -10.17 -5.80 10.30
C ILE A 73 -10.37 -5.10 11.65
N LEU A 74 -11.60 -4.68 11.96
CA LEU A 74 -11.92 -4.04 13.25
C LEU A 74 -11.79 -4.98 14.44
N GLN A 75 -12.01 -6.28 14.25
CA GLN A 75 -11.84 -7.30 15.29
C GLN A 75 -10.37 -7.73 15.47
N ASN A 76 -9.50 -7.44 14.51
CA ASN A 76 -8.10 -7.86 14.50
C ASN A 76 -7.18 -6.62 14.39
N PRO A 77 -6.98 -5.87 15.48
CA PRO A 77 -6.18 -4.65 15.43
C PRO A 77 -4.73 -4.96 15.04
N GLY A 78 -4.20 -4.17 14.12
CA GLY A 78 -2.86 -4.36 13.58
C GLY A 78 -2.59 -3.42 12.42
N GLU A 79 -1.41 -3.56 11.82
CA GLU A 79 -1.11 -2.90 10.56
C GLU A 79 -1.95 -3.49 9.43
N LEU A 80 -2.22 -2.70 8.40
CA LEU A 80 -2.91 -3.15 7.21
C LEU A 80 -2.06 -2.89 5.97
N LEU A 81 -1.75 -3.96 5.25
CA LEU A 81 -1.13 -3.93 3.94
C LEU A 81 -2.18 -4.31 2.90
N ILE A 82 -2.39 -3.43 1.93
CA ILE A 82 -3.26 -3.67 0.79
C ILE A 82 -2.37 -3.74 -0.44
N VAL A 83 -2.50 -4.84 -1.19
CA VAL A 83 -1.80 -5.07 -2.44
C VAL A 83 -2.83 -5.20 -3.54
N ASP A 84 -2.80 -4.24 -4.46
CA ASP A 84 -3.61 -4.07 -5.65
C ASP A 84 -2.65 -3.85 -6.83
N ALA A 85 -1.76 -4.83 -7.03
CA ALA A 85 -0.66 -4.76 -7.95
C ALA A 85 -0.74 -5.91 -8.97
N GLU A 86 -0.65 -5.56 -10.24
CA GLU A 86 -0.66 -6.52 -11.36
C GLU A 86 0.77 -6.93 -11.76
N ASP A 87 1.77 -6.05 -11.60
CA ASP A 87 3.16 -6.30 -11.93
C ASP A 87 4.05 -6.06 -10.70
N PHE A 88 4.51 -7.14 -10.06
CA PHE A 88 5.24 -7.07 -8.79
C PHE A 88 6.77 -7.32 -8.88
N GLU A 89 7.31 -7.49 -10.08
CA GLU A 89 8.66 -8.07 -10.25
C GLU A 89 9.82 -7.16 -9.78
N GLU A 90 9.57 -5.89 -9.46
CA GLU A 90 10.64 -4.89 -9.23
C GLU A 90 10.70 -4.27 -7.83
N CYS A 91 10.04 -4.81 -6.78
CA CYS A 91 10.19 -4.23 -5.44
C CYS A 91 10.19 -5.20 -4.26
N SER A 92 10.97 -4.86 -3.23
CA SER A 92 10.96 -5.56 -1.94
C SER A 92 9.98 -4.90 -0.97
N ILE A 93 8.77 -5.46 -0.85
CA ILE A 93 7.77 -5.03 0.15
C ILE A 93 8.38 -5.03 1.54
N ILE A 94 9.18 -6.05 1.84
CA ILE A 94 9.80 -6.23 3.16
C ILE A 94 10.69 -5.03 3.51
N GLU A 95 11.52 -4.57 2.57
CA GLU A 95 12.36 -3.39 2.82
C GLU A 95 11.53 -2.11 2.92
N ALA A 96 10.50 -1.93 2.09
CA ALA A 96 9.59 -0.79 2.19
C ALA A 96 8.88 -0.76 3.56
N LEU A 97 8.37 -1.89 4.04
CA LEU A 97 7.73 -2.02 5.35
C LEU A 97 8.70 -1.69 6.50
N LYS A 98 9.96 -2.12 6.42
CA LYS A 98 10.98 -1.73 7.41
C LYS A 98 11.14 -0.21 7.46
N VAL A 99 11.16 0.46 6.31
CA VAL A 99 11.24 1.93 6.22
C VAL A 99 9.98 2.57 6.83
N PHE A 100 8.79 2.13 6.42
CA PHE A 100 7.52 2.66 6.95
C PHE A 100 7.39 2.52 8.46
N ARG A 101 7.67 1.32 9.00
CA ARG A 101 7.64 1.05 10.45
C ARG A 101 8.68 1.86 11.21
N LYS A 102 9.90 1.98 10.65
CA LYS A 102 10.96 2.80 11.26
C LYS A 102 10.56 4.27 11.29
N ALA A 103 9.87 4.79 10.28
CA ALA A 103 9.39 6.16 10.27
C ALA A 103 8.22 6.37 11.25
N ALA A 104 7.24 5.46 11.26
CA ALA A 104 6.06 5.54 12.13
C ALA A 104 6.34 5.38 13.63
N SER A 105 7.45 4.72 14.00
CA SER A 105 7.87 4.53 15.39
C SER A 105 8.70 5.69 15.96
N ARG A 106 9.17 6.61 15.11
CA ARG A 106 9.94 7.77 15.59
C ARG A 106 9.03 8.81 16.23
N PRO A 107 9.49 9.47 17.30
CA PRO A 107 8.90 10.74 17.72
C PRO A 107 9.12 11.79 16.61
N HIS A 108 8.21 12.77 16.53
CA HIS A 108 8.19 13.82 15.50
C HIS A 108 9.61 14.28 15.11
N HIS A 109 9.99 13.99 13.86
CA HIS A 109 11.32 14.31 13.34
C HIS A 109 11.22 15.47 12.35
N GLU A 110 12.22 16.36 12.32
CA GLU A 110 12.26 17.50 11.39
C GLU A 110 12.23 17.06 9.92
N GLU A 111 12.77 15.89 9.64
CA GLU A 111 12.77 15.31 8.29
C GLU A 111 11.36 14.97 7.79
N ASP A 112 10.51 14.45 8.68
CA ASP A 112 9.09 14.16 8.43
C ASP A 112 8.21 15.41 8.57
N GLN A 113 8.83 16.60 8.63
CA GLN A 113 8.14 17.90 8.82
C GLN A 113 7.35 17.96 10.13
N GLY A 114 7.75 17.17 11.13
CA GLY A 114 7.01 17.03 12.38
C GLY A 114 5.71 16.23 12.25
N LEU A 115 5.44 15.58 11.12
CA LEU A 115 4.26 14.73 10.93
C LEU A 115 4.46 13.36 11.59
N LYS A 116 3.37 12.77 12.08
CA LYS A 116 3.36 11.37 12.52
C LYS A 116 3.05 10.49 11.32
N ILE A 117 3.95 9.58 10.96
CA ILE A 117 3.71 8.70 9.81
C ILE A 117 2.62 7.67 10.13
N LYS A 118 1.54 7.74 9.37
CA LYS A 118 0.37 6.85 9.46
C LYS A 118 0.18 5.97 8.22
N GLY A 119 0.76 6.39 7.10
CA GLY A 119 0.62 5.70 5.81
C GLY A 119 1.94 5.57 5.05
N GLY A 120 2.00 4.57 4.19
CA GLY A 120 3.11 4.27 3.30
C GLY A 120 2.61 3.84 1.92
N ILE A 121 3.25 4.32 0.86
CA ILE A 121 2.92 3.96 -0.53
C ILE A 121 4.20 3.58 -1.26
N ILE A 122 4.20 2.45 -1.96
CA ILE A 122 5.28 2.10 -2.89
C ILE A 122 4.96 2.71 -4.26
N TYR A 123 5.94 3.36 -4.89
CA TYR A 123 5.76 4.03 -6.18
C TYR A 123 6.88 3.72 -7.17
N SER A 124 6.59 3.84 -8.46
CA SER A 124 7.57 3.79 -9.54
C SER A 124 7.64 5.13 -10.26
N SER A 125 8.76 5.40 -10.92
CA SER A 125 8.95 6.61 -11.75
C SER A 125 8.93 6.30 -13.25
N ILE A 126 8.45 5.12 -13.66
CA ILE A 126 8.50 4.69 -15.05
C ILE A 126 7.60 5.61 -15.89
N SER A 127 8.24 6.31 -16.83
CA SER A 127 7.62 7.30 -17.71
C SER A 127 7.01 6.65 -18.95
N ASN A 128 6.03 5.77 -18.79
CA ASN A 128 5.27 5.30 -19.95
C ASN A 128 3.91 6.00 -20.01
N GLU A 129 3.62 6.61 -21.16
CA GLU A 129 2.34 7.26 -21.48
C GLU A 129 1.15 6.29 -21.45
N MET A 130 1.41 4.98 -21.40
CA MET A 130 0.40 3.93 -21.32
C MET A 130 -0.27 3.78 -19.94
N TYR A 131 0.24 4.41 -18.88
CA TYR A 131 -0.35 4.36 -17.52
C TYR A 131 -1.26 5.57 -17.25
N THR A 132 -2.32 5.73 -18.04
CA THR A 132 -3.27 6.85 -17.88
C THR A 132 -4.27 6.63 -16.74
N ASP A 133 -4.42 5.38 -16.29
CA ASP A 133 -5.37 4.92 -15.28
C ASP A 133 -4.75 4.71 -13.89
N LYS A 134 -3.42 4.67 -13.78
CA LYS A 134 -2.72 4.50 -12.49
C LYS A 134 -2.75 5.78 -11.64
N GLU A 135 -2.93 5.59 -10.33
CA GLU A 135 -2.79 6.67 -9.35
C GLU A 135 -1.36 7.22 -9.34
N ARG A 136 -1.22 8.51 -9.09
CA ARG A 136 0.05 9.24 -9.07
C ARG A 136 0.24 9.95 -7.74
N LEU A 137 1.51 10.16 -7.37
CA LEU A 137 1.93 10.80 -6.12
C LEU A 137 2.55 12.17 -6.39
N TYR A 138 2.04 13.21 -5.74
CA TYR A 138 2.78 14.45 -5.59
C TYR A 138 3.52 14.44 -4.25
N PHE A 139 4.78 14.85 -4.27
CA PHE A 139 5.62 14.93 -3.06
C PHE A 139 5.68 16.37 -2.55
N SER A 140 5.45 16.55 -1.25
CA SER A 140 5.60 17.84 -0.59
C SER A 140 7.08 18.20 -0.44
N ASN A 141 7.47 19.41 -0.89
CA ASN A 141 8.79 20.00 -0.70
C ASN A 141 9.99 19.15 -1.20
N GLY A 142 9.77 18.30 -2.21
CA GLY A 142 10.82 17.45 -2.79
C GLY A 142 11.33 16.34 -1.86
N LYS A 143 10.67 16.11 -0.73
CA LYS A 143 10.95 15.02 0.22
C LYS A 143 10.08 13.80 -0.10
N CYS A 144 10.41 12.62 0.45
CA CYS A 144 9.60 11.40 0.32
C CYS A 144 8.20 11.48 0.97
N ILE A 145 7.76 12.65 1.45
CA ILE A 145 6.44 12.86 2.05
C ILE A 145 5.42 13.14 0.95
N VAL A 146 4.41 12.30 0.87
CA VAL A 146 3.32 12.43 -0.10
C VAL A 146 2.42 13.59 0.33
N GLY A 147 2.21 14.54 -0.59
CA GLY A 147 1.30 15.66 -0.41
C GLY A 147 -0.05 15.46 -1.10
N GLU A 148 -0.13 14.59 -2.11
CA GLU A 148 -1.38 14.25 -2.79
C GLU A 148 -1.25 12.89 -3.51
N VAL A 149 -2.36 12.15 -3.54
CA VAL A 149 -2.57 10.98 -4.39
C VAL A 149 -3.76 11.22 -5.33
N SER A 150 -3.59 11.06 -6.64
CA SER A 150 -4.70 11.21 -7.60
C SER A 150 -4.48 10.41 -8.88
N SER A 151 -5.57 9.97 -9.52
CA SER A 151 -5.54 9.43 -10.90
C SER A 151 -5.37 10.52 -11.96
N LYS A 152 -5.39 11.80 -11.60
CA LYS A 152 -5.04 12.89 -12.52
C LYS A 152 -3.53 12.95 -12.72
N ILE A 153 -3.10 13.54 -13.84
CA ILE A 153 -1.67 13.76 -14.12
C ILE A 153 -1.13 14.88 -13.23
N ILE A 154 -0.70 14.52 -12.01
CA ILE A 154 -0.13 15.45 -11.02
C ILE A 154 1.40 15.32 -10.85
N SER A 155 1.98 14.23 -11.35
CA SER A 155 3.43 13.98 -11.30
C SER A 155 3.86 12.86 -12.27
N LYS A 156 5.15 12.52 -12.29
CA LYS A 156 5.69 11.32 -12.98
C LYS A 156 5.77 10.06 -12.09
N TYR A 157 5.30 10.15 -10.84
CA TYR A 157 5.43 9.09 -9.86
C TYR A 157 4.12 8.32 -9.77
N PHE A 158 4.13 7.06 -10.17
CA PHE A 158 2.97 6.18 -10.22
C PHE A 158 2.95 5.27 -9.01
N VAL A 159 1.77 5.05 -8.44
CA VAL A 159 1.61 4.08 -7.37
C VAL A 159 1.82 2.67 -7.92
N ALA A 160 2.60 1.86 -7.22
CA ALA A 160 2.91 0.47 -7.57
C ALA A 160 1.85 -0.53 -7.08
N GLY A 161 0.71 -0.05 -6.59
CA GLY A 161 -0.36 -0.88 -6.07
C GLY A 161 -0.12 -1.44 -4.66
N VAL A 162 0.86 -0.92 -3.90
CA VAL A 162 1.10 -1.35 -2.51
C VAL A 162 0.91 -0.19 -1.55
N TYR A 163 0.00 -0.42 -0.60
CA TYR A 163 -0.45 0.56 0.38
C TYR A 163 -0.31 -0.01 1.77
N TRP A 164 0.38 0.70 2.64
CA TRP A 164 0.53 0.34 4.04
C TRP A 164 -0.14 1.39 4.93
N PHE A 165 -0.91 0.92 5.90
CA PHE A 165 -1.47 1.71 6.98
C PHE A 165 -0.93 1.16 8.30
N ASN A 166 -0.51 2.06 9.19
CA ASN A 166 0.00 1.65 10.49
C ASN A 166 -1.09 1.09 11.43
N SER A 167 -2.37 1.33 11.10
CA SER A 167 -3.54 0.84 11.81
C SER A 167 -4.66 0.52 10.81
N GLY A 168 -5.12 -0.73 10.81
CA GLY A 168 -6.26 -1.16 10.00
C GLY A 168 -7.57 -0.47 10.39
N GLU A 169 -7.76 -0.14 11.66
CA GLU A 169 -8.93 0.61 12.12
C GLU A 169 -8.97 2.02 11.53
N GLU A 170 -7.84 2.74 11.60
CA GLU A 170 -7.72 4.07 11.01
C GLU A 170 -7.89 4.00 9.48
N ALA A 171 -7.30 3.00 8.83
CA ALA A 171 -7.46 2.75 7.40
C ALA A 171 -8.94 2.61 7.02
N ILE A 172 -9.70 1.78 7.75
CA ILE A 172 -11.14 1.60 7.53
C ILE A 172 -11.91 2.90 7.75
N CYS A 173 -11.52 3.72 8.73
CA CYS A 173 -12.12 5.04 8.93
C CYS A 173 -11.92 5.92 7.69
N HIS A 174 -10.69 6.06 7.21
CA HIS A 174 -10.36 6.86 6.02
C HIS A 174 -11.05 6.34 4.76
N ILE A 175 -11.08 5.02 4.55
CA ILE A 175 -11.77 4.38 3.42
C ILE A 175 -13.29 4.66 3.47
N LYS A 176 -13.93 4.58 4.64
CA LYS A 176 -15.34 4.95 4.77
C LYS A 176 -15.58 6.43 4.49
N GLN A 177 -14.64 7.31 4.83
CA GLN A 177 -14.78 8.75 4.55
C GLN A 177 -14.79 9.04 3.06
N ILE A 178 -13.89 8.43 2.27
CA ILE A 178 -13.88 8.66 0.81
C ILE A 178 -15.17 8.19 0.14
N VAL A 179 -15.74 7.07 0.60
CA VAL A 179 -17.03 6.55 0.11
C VAL A 179 -18.17 7.49 0.48
N ARG A 180 -18.23 7.94 1.74
CA ARG A 180 -19.27 8.89 2.21
C ARG A 180 -19.23 10.22 1.48
N LYS A 181 -18.04 10.71 1.17
CA LYS A 181 -17.83 11.98 0.43
C LYS A 181 -18.08 11.84 -1.06
N GLY A 182 -18.26 10.62 -1.58
CA GLY A 182 -18.34 10.38 -3.02
C GLY A 182 -17.03 10.73 -3.75
N ALA A 183 -15.88 10.59 -3.08
CA ALA A 183 -14.56 10.88 -3.63
C ALA A 183 -14.08 9.75 -4.56
N SER A 184 -14.88 9.44 -5.59
CA SER A 184 -14.54 8.49 -6.64
C SER A 184 -13.83 9.19 -7.79
N GLU A 185 -12.86 8.52 -8.40
CA GLU A 185 -12.23 8.94 -9.65
C GLU A 185 -12.67 8.00 -10.76
N PHE A 186 -13.24 8.54 -11.84
CA PHE A 186 -13.80 7.75 -12.96
C PHE A 186 -14.86 6.71 -12.54
N GLY A 187 -15.61 6.99 -11.46
CA GLY A 187 -16.65 6.10 -10.95
C GLY A 187 -16.14 4.98 -10.03
N GLU A 188 -14.82 4.94 -9.76
CA GLU A 188 -14.21 3.97 -8.85
C GLU A 188 -13.69 4.65 -7.58
N PHE A 189 -13.88 3.98 -6.44
CA PHE A 189 -13.26 4.35 -5.18
C PHE A 189 -11.91 3.63 -5.05
N LYS A 190 -10.82 4.38 -5.25
CA LYS A 190 -9.45 3.87 -5.16
C LYS A 190 -8.86 4.04 -3.76
N ILE A 191 -7.90 3.18 -3.40
CA ILE A 191 -7.25 3.21 -2.09
C ILE A 191 -6.41 4.47 -1.91
N GLY A 192 -5.75 4.99 -2.95
CA GLY A 192 -4.94 6.20 -2.84
C GLY A 192 -5.71 7.41 -2.31
N ALA A 193 -7.00 7.54 -2.66
CA ALA A 193 -7.86 8.60 -2.11
C ALA A 193 -7.96 8.57 -0.58
N ALA A 194 -7.85 7.41 0.07
CA ALA A 194 -7.85 7.30 1.53
C ALA A 194 -6.59 7.92 2.17
N PHE A 195 -5.47 7.97 1.45
CA PHE A 195 -4.26 8.65 1.92
C PHE A 195 -4.40 10.17 1.92
N ASN A 196 -5.23 10.73 1.03
CA ASN A 196 -5.54 12.16 1.09
C ASN A 196 -6.28 12.51 2.39
N GLU A 197 -7.08 11.60 2.96
CA GLU A 197 -7.70 11.81 4.27
C GLU A 197 -6.67 11.83 5.42
N ILE A 198 -5.60 11.03 5.32
CA ILE A 198 -4.47 11.08 6.26
C ILE A 198 -3.77 12.43 6.16
N ILE A 199 -3.44 12.85 4.93
CA ILE A 199 -2.75 14.12 4.65
C ILE A 199 -3.59 15.30 5.16
N LEU A 200 -4.90 15.31 4.90
CA LEU A 200 -5.81 16.34 5.39
C LEU A 200 -5.96 16.36 6.92
N SER A 201 -5.71 15.23 7.57
CA SER A 201 -5.69 15.12 9.04
C SER A 201 -4.39 15.63 9.67
N MET A 202 -3.48 16.21 8.87
CA MET A 202 -2.13 16.65 9.28
C MET A 202 -1.24 15.52 9.79
N ASP A 203 -1.48 14.30 9.28
CA ASP A 203 -0.62 13.14 9.49
C ASP A 203 0.23 12.86 8.23
N GLY A 204 1.30 12.10 8.40
CA GLY A 204 2.29 11.85 7.37
C GLY A 204 2.05 10.59 6.56
N VAL A 205 2.25 10.71 5.25
CA VAL A 205 2.29 9.57 4.31
C VAL A 205 3.66 9.53 3.65
N LEU A 206 4.33 8.39 3.73
CA LEU A 206 5.66 8.19 3.15
C LEU A 206 5.58 7.47 1.81
N GLY A 207 6.22 8.00 0.78
CA GLY A 207 6.43 7.33 -0.49
C GLY A 207 7.79 6.66 -0.53
N VAL A 208 7.84 5.37 -0.89
CA VAL A 208 9.10 4.62 -1.11
C VAL A 208 9.13 4.14 -2.56
N ARG A 209 10.26 4.36 -3.24
CA ARG A 209 10.41 3.97 -4.65
C ARG A 209 10.63 2.46 -4.77
N ALA A 210 9.93 1.81 -5.69
CA ALA A 210 10.24 0.48 -6.19
C ALA A 210 11.61 0.52 -6.91
N GLN A 211 12.55 -0.35 -6.51
CA GLN A 211 13.87 -0.46 -7.13
C GLN A 211 14.03 -1.82 -7.82
N ALA A 212 14.16 -1.82 -9.15
CA ALA A 212 14.57 -2.97 -9.92
C ALA A 212 16.02 -3.37 -9.54
N ASN A 213 16.21 -4.54 -8.93
CA ASN A 213 17.50 -5.17 -8.62
C ASN A 213 18.49 -4.36 -7.77
N MET A 214 18.59 -4.70 -6.48
CA MET A 214 19.62 -4.21 -5.58
C MET A 214 21.03 -4.69 -5.97
N ARG A 215 21.76 -3.84 -6.71
CA ARG A 215 23.20 -3.63 -6.46
C ARG A 215 23.38 -2.24 -5.87
N GLY A 216 23.01 -2.12 -4.59
CA GLY A 216 23.17 -0.90 -3.79
C GLY A 216 21.97 0.05 -3.86
N PRO A 217 21.78 0.89 -2.83
CA PRO A 217 20.67 1.82 -2.81
C PRO A 217 20.94 2.99 -3.77
N SER A 218 20.22 3.06 -4.88
CA SER A 218 20.10 4.30 -5.67
C SER A 218 19.00 5.17 -5.06
N PHE A 219 19.40 5.92 -4.03
CA PHE A 219 18.65 7.06 -3.51
C PHE A 219 18.81 8.22 -4.49
N ASP A 220 17.94 8.30 -5.50
CA ASP A 220 17.84 9.50 -6.32
C ASP A 220 17.31 10.66 -5.44
N GLY A 221 18.23 11.41 -4.83
CA GLY A 221 17.96 12.69 -4.19
C GLY A 221 18.06 12.77 -2.66
N LEU A 222 18.50 11.74 -1.95
CA LEU A 222 18.85 11.90 -0.53
C LEU A 222 20.28 12.43 -0.37
N SER A 223 20.41 13.59 0.28
CA SER A 223 21.65 13.97 0.98
C SER A 223 22.04 12.85 1.98
N PRO A 224 23.34 12.56 2.19
CA PRO A 224 23.84 11.26 2.68
C PRO A 224 23.70 11.04 4.20
N ALA A 225 22.50 11.21 4.76
CA ALA A 225 22.22 10.97 6.18
C ALA A 225 21.71 9.54 6.49
N TYR A 226 21.46 8.72 5.47
CA TYR A 226 20.90 7.36 5.61
C TYR A 226 21.90 6.24 5.30
N SER A 227 23.18 6.43 5.62
CA SER A 227 24.12 5.31 5.71
C SER A 227 23.95 4.61 7.06
N VAL A 228 23.58 3.33 7.01
CA VAL A 228 23.67 2.45 8.18
C VAL A 228 25.15 2.31 8.52
N SER A 229 25.63 2.95 9.59
CA SER A 229 26.96 2.68 10.10
C SER A 229 26.95 1.30 10.78
N SER A 230 27.45 0.29 10.08
CA SER A 230 27.92 -0.93 10.72
C SER A 230 29.15 -0.62 11.55
N ARG A 231 29.04 -0.74 12.87
CA ARG A 231 30.16 -1.09 13.75
C ARG A 231 29.84 -2.41 14.41
#